data_AF-A0A3D1SJ16-F1
#
_entry.id   AF-A0A3D1SJ16-F1
#
_cell.length_a   1.000
_cell.length_b   1.000
_cell.length_c   1.000
_cell.angle_alpha   90.00
_cell.angle_beta   90.00
_cell.angle_gamma   90.00
#
_symmetry.space_group_name_H-M   'P 1'
#
loop_
_entity.id
_entity.type
_entity.pdbx_description
1 polymer ?
#
loop_
_entity_poly.entity_id
_entity_poly.type
_entity_poly.pdbx_seq_one_letter_code
_entity_poly.pdbx_strand_id
1 'polypeptide(L)'
;MRKQSREPGVDRATAIPGIPPVVHAVLNRGGGQPLDTATRAFMKPRFGHDFSRVRIHADERAAESAQSINALAYTVGNDIVFGAGQYAPMAAMGQRLLAHELTHTIQQSTHGLAVQCQGAPPASTPTPAPGCSASSANTLFPPALLRHGCGIGLL
;
A
#
# COMPACT_ATOMS: atom_id res chain seq x y z
N MET A 1 0.07 45.55 40.80
CA MET A 1 -1.06 44.75 40.28
C MET A 1 -0.72 44.16 38.92
N ARG A 2 -0.37 42.86 38.87
CA ARG A 2 -0.25 42.10 37.61
C ARG A 2 -1.64 41.57 37.26
N LYS A 3 -2.14 41.92 36.09
CA LYS A 3 -3.43 41.48 35.55
C LYS A 3 -3.13 40.25 34.69
N GLN A 4 -3.45 39.07 35.22
CA GLN A 4 -3.39 37.79 34.52
C GLN A 4 -4.69 37.64 33.75
N SER A 5 -4.66 37.94 32.46
CA SER A 5 -5.72 37.56 31.53
C SER A 5 -5.42 36.15 31.01
N ARG A 6 -6.41 35.28 31.21
CA ARG A 6 -6.43 33.85 30.92
C ARG A 6 -6.76 33.65 29.44
N GLU A 7 -5.83 33.09 28.67
CA GLU A 7 -6.06 32.70 27.28
C GLU A 7 -6.95 31.43 27.21
N PRO A 8 -7.86 31.32 26.23
CA PRO A 8 -8.74 30.17 26.08
C PRO A 8 -7.98 28.95 25.55
N GLY A 9 -8.19 27.81 26.20
CA GLY A 9 -7.62 26.53 25.80
C GLY A 9 -8.18 26.08 24.46
N VAL A 10 -7.32 26.04 23.46
CA VAL A 10 -7.55 25.28 22.23
C VAL A 10 -7.50 23.80 22.59
N ASP A 11 -8.65 23.15 22.47
CA ASP A 11 -8.87 21.71 22.43
C ASP A 11 -7.85 21.07 21.49
N ARG A 12 -6.86 20.43 22.12
CA ARG A 12 -5.73 19.74 21.50
C ARG A 12 -6.23 18.44 20.87
N ALA A 13 -6.99 18.55 19.78
CA ALA A 13 -7.14 17.46 18.83
C ALA A 13 -5.76 17.18 18.24
N THR A 14 -5.22 16.02 18.56
CA THR A 14 -3.89 15.54 18.18
C THR A 14 -3.74 15.47 16.67
N ALA A 15 -3.37 16.60 16.05
CA ALA A 15 -2.82 16.63 14.70
C ALA A 15 -1.44 15.96 14.78
N ILE A 16 -1.28 14.83 14.08
CA ILE A 16 0.02 14.22 13.88
C ILE A 16 0.86 15.26 13.10
N PRO A 17 1.98 15.78 13.63
CA PRO A 17 2.74 16.82 12.95
C PRO A 17 3.39 16.24 11.69
N GLY A 18 3.06 16.80 10.53
CA GLY A 18 3.71 16.48 9.25
C GLY A 18 2.76 16.05 8.12
N ILE A 19 1.47 15.83 8.40
CA ILE A 19 0.47 15.49 7.38
C ILE A 19 -0.52 16.66 7.28
N PRO A 20 -0.69 17.30 6.10
CA PRO A 20 -1.67 18.36 5.93
C PRO A 20 -3.08 17.90 6.33
N PRO A 21 -3.87 18.73 7.03
CA PRO A 21 -5.20 18.36 7.52
C PRO A 21 -6.17 17.96 6.39
N VAL A 22 -5.91 18.41 5.15
CA VAL A 22 -6.66 18.03 3.95
C VAL A 22 -6.56 16.53 3.65
N VAL A 23 -5.42 15.88 3.92
CA VAL A 23 -5.23 14.43 3.73
C VAL A 23 -6.15 13.64 4.65
N HIS A 24 -6.21 14.05 5.93
CA HIS A 24 -7.10 13.42 6.91
C HIS A 24 -8.57 13.61 6.56
N ALA A 25 -8.95 14.77 6.01
CA ALA A 25 -10.32 15.07 5.63
C ALA A 25 -10.83 14.21 4.46
N VAL A 26 -9.96 13.91 3.48
CA VAL A 26 -10.30 13.06 2.33
C VAL A 26 -10.49 11.60 2.78
N LEU A 27 -9.58 11.09 3.62
CA LEU A 27 -9.58 9.69 4.04
C LEU A 27 -10.66 9.36 5.08
N ASN A 28 -10.95 10.26 6.04
CA ASN A 28 -11.89 9.97 7.13
C ASN A 28 -13.37 10.02 6.71
N ARG A 29 -13.71 10.55 5.54
CA ARG A 29 -15.12 10.75 5.14
C ARG A 29 -15.78 9.47 4.62
N GLY A 30 -15.05 8.35 4.52
CA GLY A 30 -15.56 7.13 3.86
C GLY A 30 -15.94 7.37 2.39
N GLY A 31 -15.37 8.42 1.80
CA GLY A 31 -15.56 8.81 0.40
C GLY A 31 -14.76 7.91 -0.54
N GLY A 32 -14.84 8.22 -1.83
CA GLY A 32 -14.12 7.50 -2.88
C GLY A 32 -14.97 6.45 -3.59
N GLN A 33 -14.81 6.39 -4.90
CA GLN A 33 -15.51 5.42 -5.74
C GLN A 33 -14.78 4.08 -5.74
N PRO A 34 -15.48 2.94 -5.74
CA PRO A 34 -14.82 1.66 -5.94
C PRO A 34 -14.09 1.68 -7.29
N LEU A 35 -12.95 0.99 -7.36
CA LEU A 35 -12.23 0.82 -8.62
C LEU A 35 -13.16 0.21 -9.67
N ASP A 36 -13.28 0.87 -10.82
CA ASP A 36 -14.18 0.45 -11.90
C ASP A 36 -13.93 -1.01 -12.30
N THR A 37 -15.00 -1.73 -12.64
CA THR A 37 -14.94 -3.16 -12.90
C THR A 37 -14.03 -3.51 -14.06
N ALA A 38 -14.02 -2.73 -15.15
CA ALA A 38 -13.15 -2.98 -16.29
C ALA A 38 -11.68 -2.79 -15.89
N THR A 39 -11.37 -1.71 -15.17
CA THR A 39 -10.02 -1.43 -14.68
C THR A 39 -9.54 -2.49 -13.69
N ARG A 40 -10.40 -2.92 -12.76
CA ARG A 40 -10.10 -3.98 -11.80
C ARG A 40 -9.87 -5.32 -12.49
N ALA A 41 -10.69 -5.69 -13.48
CA ALA A 41 -10.52 -6.91 -14.26
C ALA A 41 -9.21 -6.91 -15.07
N PHE A 42 -8.78 -5.73 -15.53
CA PHE A 42 -7.52 -5.54 -16.25
C PHE A 42 -6.28 -5.62 -15.35
N MET A 43 -6.36 -5.08 -14.13
CA MET A 43 -5.22 -5.02 -13.20
C MET A 43 -5.07 -6.29 -12.34
N LYS A 44 -6.17 -6.86 -11.85
CA LYS A 44 -6.18 -8.05 -10.97
C LYS A 44 -5.29 -9.21 -11.45
N PRO A 45 -5.39 -9.71 -12.70
CA PRO A 45 -4.56 -10.84 -13.15
C PRO A 45 -3.08 -10.51 -13.27
N ARG A 46 -2.72 -9.23 -13.43
CA ARG A 46 -1.31 -8.79 -13.57
C ARG A 46 -0.60 -8.74 -12.24
N PHE A 47 -1.34 -8.44 -11.18
CA PHE A 47 -0.81 -8.35 -9.82
C PHE A 47 -1.08 -9.60 -8.98
N GLY A 48 -2.01 -10.46 -9.40
CA GLY A 48 -2.45 -11.60 -8.59
C GLY A 48 -3.09 -11.19 -7.26
N HIS A 49 -3.58 -9.95 -7.15
CA HIS A 49 -4.11 -9.35 -5.93
C HIS A 49 -5.55 -8.89 -6.12
N ASP A 50 -6.35 -8.95 -5.06
CA ASP A 50 -7.74 -8.52 -5.11
C ASP A 50 -7.88 -7.03 -4.74
N PHE A 51 -8.32 -6.23 -5.71
CA PHE A 51 -8.51 -4.79 -5.54
C PHE A 51 -9.97 -4.41 -5.24
N SER A 52 -10.81 -5.33 -4.74
CA SER A 52 -12.23 -5.02 -4.44
C SER A 52 -12.40 -4.03 -3.30
N ARG A 53 -11.40 -3.94 -2.41
CA ARG A 53 -11.38 -3.01 -1.28
C ARG A 53 -10.84 -1.63 -1.66
N VAL A 54 -10.26 -1.49 -2.85
CA VAL A 54 -9.63 -0.23 -3.30
C VAL A 54 -10.68 0.84 -3.57
N ARG A 55 -10.43 2.04 -3.04
CA ARG A 55 -11.25 3.24 -3.20
C ARG A 55 -10.45 4.32 -3.91
N ILE A 56 -11.06 4.96 -4.90
CA ILE A 56 -10.47 6.00 -5.72
C ILE A 56 -11.07 7.35 -5.34
N HIS A 57 -10.22 8.29 -4.96
CA HIS A 57 -10.57 9.67 -4.66
C HIS A 57 -9.99 10.55 -5.77
N ALA A 58 -10.84 11.16 -6.58
CA ALA A 58 -10.45 12.00 -7.71
C ALA A 58 -11.29 13.30 -7.80
N ASP A 59 -11.97 13.64 -6.71
CA ASP A 59 -12.72 14.88 -6.56
C ASP A 59 -11.82 16.09 -6.27
N GLU A 60 -12.39 17.28 -6.24
CA GLU A 60 -11.62 18.54 -6.06
C GLU A 60 -10.81 18.57 -4.76
N ARG A 61 -11.31 17.97 -3.67
CA ARG A 61 -10.58 17.93 -2.39
C ARG A 61 -9.44 16.93 -2.42
N ALA A 62 -9.64 15.79 -3.07
CA ALA A 62 -8.57 14.84 -3.37
C ALA A 62 -7.44 15.51 -4.17
N ALA A 63 -7.80 16.33 -5.17
CA ALA A 63 -6.85 17.07 -5.97
C ALA A 63 -6.05 18.09 -5.15
N GLU A 64 -6.72 18.88 -4.31
CA GLU A 64 -6.07 19.83 -3.39
C GLU A 64 -5.14 19.11 -2.40
N SER A 65 -5.56 17.93 -1.92
CA SER A 65 -4.76 17.10 -1.02
C SER A 65 -3.46 16.63 -1.69
N ALA A 66 -3.55 16.09 -2.91
CA ALA A 66 -2.39 15.65 -3.68
C ALA A 66 -1.44 16.82 -3.99
N GLN A 67 -1.99 17.99 -4.33
CA GLN A 67 -1.20 19.21 -4.54
C GLN A 67 -0.48 19.68 -3.27
N SER A 68 -1.12 19.59 -2.10
CA SER A 68 -0.53 20.00 -0.83
C SER A 68 0.73 19.20 -0.46
N ILE A 69 0.90 18.00 -1.01
CA ILE A 69 2.09 17.16 -0.84
C ILE A 69 2.95 17.08 -2.11
N ASN A 70 2.68 17.93 -3.11
CA ASN A 70 3.36 17.93 -4.42
C ASN A 70 3.36 16.57 -5.13
N ALA A 71 2.24 15.83 -5.05
CA ALA A 71 2.08 14.53 -5.69
C ALA A 71 1.04 14.56 -6.82
N LEU A 72 1.24 13.71 -7.84
CA LEU A 72 0.24 13.47 -8.89
C LEU A 72 -0.85 12.49 -8.43
N ALA A 73 -0.46 11.52 -7.63
CA ALA A 73 -1.33 10.61 -6.92
C ALA A 73 -0.58 10.08 -5.67
N TYR A 74 -1.31 9.55 -4.70
CA TYR A 74 -0.72 8.84 -3.58
C TYR A 74 -1.68 7.79 -3.01
N THR A 75 -1.13 6.84 -2.28
CA THR A 75 -1.86 5.69 -1.75
C THR A 75 -1.75 5.59 -0.22
N VAL A 76 -2.88 5.39 0.46
CA VAL A 76 -2.97 5.16 1.90
C VAL A 76 -3.87 3.96 2.18
N GLY A 77 -3.28 2.83 2.53
CA GLY A 77 -3.99 1.59 2.79
C GLY A 77 -4.68 1.07 1.53
N ASN A 78 -6.01 1.19 1.49
CA ASN A 78 -6.82 0.82 0.32
C ASN A 78 -7.33 2.04 -0.46
N ASP A 79 -6.98 3.24 -0.04
CA ASP A 79 -7.44 4.48 -0.64
C ASP A 79 -6.34 5.06 -1.55
N ILE A 80 -6.70 5.33 -2.81
CA ILE A 80 -5.83 5.97 -3.79
C ILE A 80 -6.40 7.34 -4.11
N VAL A 81 -5.59 8.37 -3.94
CA VAL A 81 -5.95 9.77 -4.13
C VAL A 81 -5.25 10.30 -5.37
N PHE A 82 -6.01 10.87 -6.30
CA PHE A 82 -5.49 11.45 -7.54
C PHE A 82 -5.56 12.98 -7.52
N GLY A 83 -4.53 13.59 -8.09
CA GLY A 83 -4.52 15.00 -8.46
C GLY A 83 -5.54 15.32 -9.55
N ALA A 84 -5.81 16.62 -9.75
CA ALA A 84 -6.73 17.09 -10.78
C ALA A 84 -6.33 16.54 -12.16
N GLY A 85 -7.28 15.87 -12.82
CA GLY A 85 -7.10 15.30 -14.16
C GLY A 85 -6.16 14.10 -14.25
N GLN A 86 -5.65 13.56 -13.14
CA GLN A 86 -4.69 12.45 -13.15
C GLN A 86 -5.36 11.08 -13.21
N TYR A 87 -6.62 10.98 -12.77
CA TYR A 87 -7.40 9.74 -12.89
C TYR A 87 -7.89 9.53 -14.33
N ALA A 88 -7.09 8.83 -15.13
CA ALA A 88 -7.37 8.53 -16.52
C ALA A 88 -7.18 7.02 -16.82
N PRO A 89 -8.10 6.13 -16.39
CA PRO A 89 -7.94 4.68 -16.49
C PRO A 89 -7.89 4.16 -17.94
N MET A 90 -8.33 4.96 -18.92
CA MET A 90 -8.28 4.62 -20.36
C MET A 90 -7.02 5.16 -21.06
N ALA A 91 -6.30 6.10 -20.45
CA ALA A 91 -5.08 6.66 -21.04
C ALA A 91 -3.86 5.84 -20.63
N ALA A 92 -2.91 5.62 -21.54
CA ALA A 92 -1.69 4.85 -21.25
C ALA A 92 -0.90 5.40 -20.05
N MET A 93 -0.79 6.74 -19.95
CA MET A 93 -0.12 7.40 -18.82
C MET A 93 -0.91 7.21 -17.51
N GLY A 94 -2.24 7.37 -17.54
CA GLY A 94 -3.08 7.17 -16.36
C GLY A 94 -3.12 5.72 -15.88
N GLN A 95 -3.07 4.75 -16.80
CA GLN A 95 -2.94 3.33 -16.46
C GLN A 95 -1.61 3.01 -15.77
N ARG A 96 -0.50 3.61 -16.24
CA ARG A 96 0.80 3.46 -15.59
C ARG A 96 0.80 4.07 -14.19
N LEU A 97 0.24 5.27 -14.04
CA LEU A 97 0.12 5.92 -12.74
C LEU A 97 -0.74 5.08 -11.79
N LEU A 98 -1.90 4.60 -12.25
CA LEU A 98 -2.76 3.72 -11.44
C LEU A 98 -2.06 2.43 -11.05
N ALA A 99 -1.31 1.79 -11.95
CA ALA A 99 -0.55 0.58 -11.64
C ALA A 99 0.55 0.85 -10.60
N HIS A 100 1.19 2.02 -10.66
CA HIS A 100 2.15 2.46 -9.65
C HIS A 100 1.49 2.55 -8.28
N GLU A 101 0.35 3.23 -8.18
CA GLU A 101 -0.40 3.35 -6.93
C GLU A 101 -0.92 2.01 -6.39
N LEU A 102 -1.45 1.13 -7.26
CA LEU A 102 -1.87 -0.22 -6.85
C LEU A 102 -0.71 -1.08 -6.34
N THR A 103 0.52 -0.80 -6.76
CA THR A 103 1.69 -1.47 -6.19
C THR A 103 1.88 -1.07 -4.73
N HIS A 104 1.67 0.21 -4.40
CA HIS A 104 1.73 0.71 -3.02
C HIS A 104 0.67 0.06 -2.12
N THR A 105 -0.55 -0.23 -2.62
CA THR A 105 -1.57 -0.92 -1.81
C THR A 105 -1.13 -2.33 -1.41
N ILE A 106 -0.47 -3.04 -2.32
CA ILE A 106 0.03 -4.41 -2.09
C ILE A 106 1.19 -4.38 -1.10
N GLN A 107 2.13 -3.44 -1.28
CA GLN A 107 3.28 -3.28 -0.40
C GLN A 107 2.84 -2.92 1.02
N GLN A 108 1.90 -1.98 1.18
CA GLN A 108 1.35 -1.60 2.49
C GLN A 108 0.65 -2.78 3.17
N SER A 109 -0.09 -3.60 2.42
CA SER A 109 -0.73 -4.81 2.96
C SER A 109 0.27 -5.85 3.47
N THR A 110 1.46 -5.90 2.85
CA THR A 110 2.51 -6.86 3.21
C THR A 110 3.39 -6.34 4.36
N HIS A 111 3.59 -5.03 4.43
CA HIS A 111 4.42 -4.37 5.45
C HIS A 111 3.66 -4.07 6.75
N GLY A 112 2.34 -4.32 6.79
CA GLY A 112 1.46 -4.07 7.95
C GLY A 112 1.63 -5.03 9.13
N LEU A 113 2.37 -6.13 9.00
CA LEU A 113 2.66 -7.07 10.09
C LEU A 113 4.07 -7.64 9.97
N ALA A 114 5.08 -6.82 10.28
CA ALA A 114 6.40 -7.32 10.64
C ALA A 114 6.96 -6.50 11.82
N VAL A 115 6.27 -6.55 12.96
CA VAL A 115 6.99 -6.55 14.24
C VAL A 115 7.58 -7.95 14.38
N GLN A 116 8.70 -8.18 13.69
CA GLN A 116 9.58 -9.27 14.08
C GLN A 116 10.35 -8.77 15.30
N CYS A 117 9.76 -9.00 16.48
CA CYS A 117 10.52 -9.07 17.71
C CYS A 117 11.54 -10.21 17.54
N GLN A 118 12.72 -9.89 17.00
CA GLN A 118 13.90 -10.62 17.40
C GLN A 118 14.07 -10.29 18.88
N GLY A 119 13.48 -11.14 19.73
CA GLY A 119 13.85 -11.17 21.12
C GLY A 119 15.36 -11.25 21.17
N ALA A 120 15.97 -10.25 21.82
CA ALA A 120 17.38 -10.31 22.14
C ALA A 120 17.67 -11.67 22.79
N PRO A 121 18.70 -12.42 22.36
CA PRO A 121 19.07 -13.62 23.08
C PRO A 121 19.55 -13.18 24.48
N PRO A 122 19.03 -13.73 25.59
CA PRO A 122 19.80 -13.68 26.81
C PRO A 122 21.05 -14.54 26.57
N ALA A 123 22.19 -13.88 26.48
CA ALA A 123 23.46 -14.54 26.52
C ALA A 123 23.53 -15.38 27.80
N SER A 124 23.53 -16.71 27.69
CA SER A 124 24.26 -17.63 28.57
C SER A 124 24.27 -19.05 28.00
N THR A 125 25.49 -19.47 27.65
CA THR A 125 26.03 -20.84 27.53
C THR A 125 25.59 -21.73 26.35
N PRO A 126 26.54 -22.15 25.48
CA PRO A 126 26.34 -23.28 24.60
C PRO A 126 26.52 -24.58 25.38
N THR A 127 25.50 -25.43 25.41
CA THR A 127 25.67 -26.87 25.68
C THR A 127 25.09 -27.61 24.49
N PRO A 128 25.91 -28.33 23.70
CA PRO A 128 25.40 -29.13 22.59
C PRO A 128 24.90 -30.48 23.10
N ALA A 129 23.61 -30.75 22.91
CA ALA A 129 23.06 -32.11 22.92
C ALA A 129 22.48 -32.43 21.53
N PRO A 130 22.69 -33.66 21.01
CA PRO A 130 22.42 -33.98 19.61
C PRO A 130 20.96 -34.41 19.40
N GLY A 131 20.47 -34.13 18.20
CA GLY A 131 19.34 -34.82 17.60
C GLY A 131 18.02 -34.07 17.70
N CYS A 132 17.74 -33.24 16.70
CA CYS A 132 16.44 -33.13 16.05
C CYS A 132 16.65 -32.51 14.67
N SER A 133 16.23 -33.26 13.65
CA SER A 133 16.47 -33.03 12.23
C SER A 133 15.82 -31.72 11.75
N ALA A 134 16.61 -30.78 11.22
CA ALA A 134 16.10 -29.65 10.47
C ALA A 134 15.85 -30.11 9.02
N SER A 135 14.58 -30.39 8.71
CA SER A 135 14.13 -30.76 7.37
C SER A 135 13.62 -29.53 6.61
N SER A 136 14.01 -29.50 5.34
CA SER A 136 13.48 -28.71 4.23
C SER A 136 13.96 -27.26 4.10
N ALA A 137 15.06 -27.15 3.36
CA ALA A 137 15.22 -26.10 2.38
C ALA A 137 13.96 -26.03 1.50
N ASN A 138 13.36 -24.84 1.39
CA ASN A 138 12.50 -24.54 0.26
C ASN A 138 12.98 -23.26 -0.41
N THR A 139 14.01 -23.43 -1.22
CA THR A 139 14.26 -22.57 -2.37
C THR A 139 13.16 -22.87 -3.38
N LEU A 140 12.27 -21.93 -3.69
CA LEU A 140 11.77 -21.86 -5.07
C LEU A 140 11.18 -20.49 -5.43
N PHE A 141 12.11 -19.65 -5.84
CA PHE A 141 11.97 -18.73 -6.96
C PHE A 141 11.44 -19.51 -8.19
N PRO A 142 10.30 -19.17 -8.81
CA PRO A 142 10.01 -19.65 -10.15
C PRO A 142 10.55 -18.66 -11.19
N PRO A 143 11.54 -19.04 -12.02
CA PRO A 143 11.72 -18.38 -13.31
C PRO A 143 10.61 -18.79 -14.28
N ALA A 144 10.32 -17.84 -15.17
CA ALA A 144 9.35 -17.89 -16.24
C ALA A 144 9.51 -19.08 -17.21
N LEU A 145 8.47 -19.21 -18.05
CA LEU A 145 8.39 -19.84 -19.37
C LEU A 145 7.83 -21.26 -19.46
N LEU A 146 6.50 -21.27 -19.57
CA LEU A 146 5.70 -22.23 -20.31
C LEU A 146 5.76 -21.91 -21.82
N ARG A 147 6.29 -22.82 -22.67
CA ARG A 147 5.56 -23.33 -23.85
C ARG A 147 6.25 -24.51 -24.55
N HIS A 148 5.65 -25.69 -24.36
CA HIS A 148 5.36 -26.75 -25.32
C HIS A 148 5.97 -26.71 -26.74
N GLY A 149 6.76 -27.74 -27.05
CA GLY A 149 6.77 -28.48 -28.32
C GLY A 149 7.23 -29.90 -27.97
N CYS A 150 6.35 -30.91 -27.82
CA CYS A 150 5.58 -31.64 -28.84
C CYS A 150 6.45 -32.28 -29.93
N GLY A 151 6.67 -33.60 -29.77
CA GLY A 151 6.76 -34.58 -30.86
C GLY A 151 8.13 -34.72 -31.54
N ILE A 152 8.80 -35.85 -31.32
CA ILE A 152 8.75 -37.01 -32.22
C ILE A 152 9.45 -38.21 -31.55
N GLY A 153 8.75 -39.35 -31.56
CA GLY A 153 9.28 -40.63 -31.13
C GLY A 153 9.97 -41.37 -32.27
N LEU A 154 11.00 -42.11 -31.88
CA LEU A 154 11.32 -43.49 -32.27
C LEU A 154 10.80 -43.98 -33.64
N LEU A 155 11.71 -44.05 -34.61
CA LEU A 155 12.09 -45.23 -35.39
C LEU A 155 13.28 -44.88 -36.29
#